data_AF-A0A9P6MHQ1-F1
#
_entry.id   AF-A0A9P6MHQ1-F1
#
_cell.length_a   1.000
_cell.length_b   1.000
_cell.length_c   1.000
_cell.angle_alpha   90.00
_cell.angle_beta   90.00
_cell.angle_gamma   90.00
#
_symmetry.space_group_name_H-M   'P 1'
#
loop_
_entity.id
_entity.type
_entity.pdbx_description
1 polymer ?
#
loop_
_entity_poly.entity_id
_entity_poly.type
_entity_poly.pdbx_seq_one_letter_code
_entity_poly.pdbx_strand_id
1 'polypeptide(L)'
;MKSLSSSALLGALLSLILILAQCHGAEVRGNTPWSIILCKFKDVSDEPKSLQFFKNFATLAGSGTGNLADYYSDQSYGKVSLLGSEVRGWFV
;
A
#
# COMPACT_ATOMS: atom_id res chain seq x y z
N MET A 1 -45.83 -22.12 -25.59
CA MET A 1 -44.36 -21.87 -25.58
C MET A 1 -44.16 -20.39 -25.86
N LYS A 2 -43.78 -19.58 -24.86
CA LYS A 2 -43.64 -18.12 -25.01
C LYS A 2 -42.28 -17.83 -25.63
N SER A 3 -42.23 -17.30 -26.85
CA SER A 3 -40.98 -16.93 -27.50
C SER A 3 -40.37 -15.75 -26.76
N LEU A 4 -39.16 -15.93 -26.22
CA LEU A 4 -38.37 -14.82 -25.69
C LEU A 4 -37.97 -13.91 -26.86
N SER A 5 -38.15 -12.60 -26.72
CA SER A 5 -37.83 -11.63 -27.77
C SER A 5 -36.31 -11.44 -27.88
N SER A 6 -35.81 -11.25 -29.10
CA SER A 6 -34.37 -11.08 -29.39
C SER A 6 -33.74 -9.92 -28.61
N SER A 7 -34.52 -8.88 -28.31
CA SER A 7 -34.10 -7.72 -27.52
C SER A 7 -33.81 -8.06 -26.05
N ALA A 8 -34.53 -9.03 -25.46
CA ALA A 8 -34.29 -9.46 -24.08
C ALA A 8 -32.97 -10.23 -23.95
N LEU A 9 -32.59 -10.99 -24.98
CA LEU A 9 -31.31 -11.72 -25.04
C LEU A 9 -30.12 -10.76 -25.19
N LEU A 10 -30.23 -9.74 -26.05
CA LEU A 10 -29.21 -8.72 -26.20
C LEU A 10 -28.98 -7.91 -24.91
N GLY A 11 -30.06 -7.52 -24.22
CA GLY A 11 -29.95 -6.83 -22.94
C GLY A 11 -29.26 -7.67 -21.86
N ALA A 12 -29.60 -8.96 -21.77
CA ALA A 12 -28.97 -9.89 -20.83
C ALA A 12 -27.47 -10.12 -21.14
N LEU A 13 -27.11 -10.23 -22.42
CA LEU A 13 -25.72 -10.37 -22.86
C LEU A 13 -24.89 -9.11 -22.58
N LEU A 14 -25.43 -7.92 -22.84
CA LEU A 14 -24.74 -6.66 -22.53
C LEU A 14 -24.49 -6.51 -21.03
N SER A 15 -25.49 -6.89 -20.22
CA SER A 15 -25.39 -6.86 -18.75
C SER A 15 -24.34 -7.86 -18.24
N LEU A 16 -24.27 -9.06 -18.83
CA LEU A 16 -23.29 -10.08 -18.47
C LEU A 16 -21.86 -9.67 -18.84
N ILE A 17 -21.66 -9.03 -20.00
CA ILE A 17 -20.37 -8.50 -20.44
C ILE A 17 -19.88 -7.39 -19.48
N LEU A 18 -20.77 -6.54 -18.99
CA LEU A 18 -20.44 -5.49 -18.02
C LEU A 18 -19.94 -6.05 -16.68
N ILE A 19 -20.55 -7.14 -16.20
CA ILE A 19 -20.18 -7.79 -14.92
C ILE A 19 -18.84 -8.52 -15.04
N LEU A 20 -18.57 -9.16 -16.19
CA LEU A 20 -17.31 -9.87 -16.44
C LEU A 20 -16.13 -8.93 -16.69
N ALA A 21 -16.37 -7.64 -16.99
CA ALA A 21 -15.33 -6.64 -17.20
C ALA A 21 -14.79 -6.01 -15.90
N GLN A 22 -15.29 -6.41 -14.73
CA GLN A 22 -14.83 -5.84 -13.46
C GLN A 22 -13.49 -6.45 -13.01
N CYS A 23 -12.39 -5.94 -13.54
CA CYS A 23 -11.06 -6.15 -12.97
C CYS A 23 -10.92 -5.27 -11.72
N HIS A 24 -11.22 -5.82 -10.54
CA HIS A 24 -10.97 -5.13 -9.29
C HIS A 24 -9.49 -5.28 -8.92
N GLY A 25 -8.67 -4.34 -9.36
CA GLY A 25 -7.35 -4.13 -8.75
C GLY A 25 -7.55 -3.64 -7.33
N ALA A 26 -7.00 -4.35 -6.34
CA ALA A 26 -7.01 -3.88 -4.96
C ALA A 26 -6.20 -2.58 -4.88
N GLU A 27 -6.88 -1.44 -4.74
CA GLU A 27 -6.22 -0.16 -4.55
C GLU A 27 -5.65 -0.05 -3.14
N VAL A 28 -4.37 0.26 -3.04
CA VAL A 28 -3.77 0.59 -1.75
C VAL A 28 -4.23 1.99 -1.37
N ARG A 29 -5.13 2.07 -0.39
CA ARG A 29 -5.65 3.33 0.15
C ARG A 29 -5.78 3.28 1.66
N GLY A 30 -5.81 4.47 2.25
CA GLY A 30 -5.93 4.65 3.69
C GLY A 30 -4.61 4.40 4.40
N ASN A 31 -4.73 3.94 5.65
CA ASN A 31 -3.58 3.73 6.51
C ASN A 31 -2.92 2.38 6.24
N THR A 32 -1.63 2.39 5.88
CA THR A 32 -0.84 1.22 5.53
C THR A 32 0.44 1.18 6.38
N PRO A 33 0.31 0.86 7.68
CA PRO A 33 1.47 0.81 8.58
C PRO A 33 2.43 -0.32 8.20
N TRP A 34 3.72 -0.04 8.28
CA TRP A 34 4.79 -0.99 8.03
C TRP A 34 5.53 -1.31 9.33
N SER A 35 5.94 -2.58 9.48
CA SER A 35 6.87 -3.00 10.51
C SER A 35 8.26 -3.14 9.88
N ILE A 36 9.16 -2.21 10.16
CA ILE A 36 10.54 -2.23 9.68
C ILE A 36 11.43 -2.79 10.80
N ILE A 37 12.18 -3.84 10.47
CA ILE A 37 13.08 -4.53 11.40
C ILE A 37 14.50 -4.35 10.88
N LEU A 38 15.38 -3.78 11.71
CA LEU A 38 16.80 -3.70 11.37
C LEU A 38 17.49 -4.99 11.85
N CYS A 39 18.34 -5.59 11.02
CA CYS A 39 19.01 -6.85 11.35
C CYS A 39 20.50 -6.71 11.06
N LYS A 40 21.32 -7.35 11.90
CA LYS A 40 22.75 -7.48 11.68
C LYS A 40 23.19 -8.93 11.88
N PHE A 41 24.30 -9.29 11.26
CA PHE A 41 24.87 -10.63 11.43
C PHE A 41 25.58 -10.73 12.79
N LYS A 42 25.63 -11.94 13.35
CA LYS A 42 26.23 -12.19 14.67
C LYS A 42 27.71 -11.79 14.76
N ASP A 43 28.42 -11.91 13.66
CA ASP A 43 29.84 -11.59 13.51
C ASP A 43 30.10 -10.16 13.00
N VAL A 44 29.05 -9.37 12.74
CA VAL A 44 29.16 -7.99 12.26
C VAL A 44 28.50 -7.05 13.27
N SER A 45 29.31 -6.28 13.99
CA SER A 45 28.82 -5.33 15.00
C SER A 45 28.24 -4.03 14.43
N ASP A 46 28.54 -3.74 13.16
CA ASP A 46 28.29 -2.43 12.55
C ASP A 46 26.80 -2.11 12.44
N GLU A 47 26.47 -0.86 12.76
CA GLU A 47 25.15 -0.25 12.60
C GLU A 47 25.32 1.01 11.76
N PRO A 48 25.23 0.93 10.42
CA PRO A 48 25.67 2.00 9.51
C PRO A 48 24.98 3.35 9.74
N LYS A 49 23.78 3.32 10.35
CA LYS A 49 23.01 4.48 10.80
C LYS A 49 22.32 4.15 12.12
N SER A 50 22.04 5.18 12.90
CA SER A 50 21.30 5.04 14.15
C SER A 50 19.87 4.58 13.92
N LEU A 51 19.26 3.92 14.90
CA LEU A 51 17.83 3.58 14.86
C LEU A 51 16.95 4.82 14.59
N GLN A 52 17.34 5.98 15.15
CA GLN A 52 16.60 7.23 14.96
C GLN A 52 16.62 7.72 13.50
N PHE A 53 17.73 7.52 12.78
CA PHE A 53 17.80 7.84 11.36
C PHE A 53 16.71 7.09 10.59
N PHE A 54 16.58 5.77 10.79
CA PHE A 54 15.56 4.98 10.12
C PHE A 54 14.14 5.33 10.56
N LYS A 55 13.92 5.64 11.85
CA LYS A 55 12.62 6.14 12.32
C LYS A 55 12.21 7.42 11.61
N ASN A 56 13.12 8.38 11.51
CA ASN A 56 12.87 9.64 10.80
C ASN A 56 12.64 9.38 9.30
N PHE A 57 13.39 8.46 8.70
CA PHE A 57 13.27 8.15 7.28
C PHE A 57 11.99 7.39 6.92
N ALA A 58 11.54 6.44 7.75
CA ALA A 58 10.50 5.47 7.38
C ALA A 58 9.14 5.68 8.05
N THR A 59 9.01 6.64 8.97
CA THR A 59 7.78 6.87 9.74
C THR A 59 7.42 8.36 9.77
N LEU A 60 6.24 8.72 10.28
CA LEU A 60 5.87 10.13 10.45
C LEU A 60 6.78 10.92 11.43
N ALA A 61 7.68 10.26 12.16
CA ALA A 61 8.63 10.95 13.04
C ALA A 61 9.55 11.94 12.29
N GLY A 62 9.75 11.75 10.98
CA GLY A 62 10.50 12.68 10.12
C GLY A 62 9.65 13.39 9.07
N SER A 63 8.34 13.57 9.30
CA SER A 63 7.48 14.29 8.35
C SER A 63 7.99 15.69 8.04
N GLY A 64 7.86 16.11 6.79
CA GLY A 64 8.34 17.38 6.28
C GLY A 64 9.82 17.41 5.90
N THR A 65 10.53 16.27 5.96
CA THR A 65 11.94 16.18 5.54
C THR A 65 12.12 15.49 4.19
N GLY A 66 11.04 15.19 3.47
CA GLY A 66 11.08 14.38 2.23
C GLY A 66 11.30 12.90 2.53
N ASN A 67 10.78 12.42 3.67
CA ASN A 67 10.94 11.04 4.09
C ASN A 67 9.97 10.09 3.35
N LEU A 68 9.92 8.81 3.70
CA LEU A 68 9.00 7.86 3.05
C LEU A 68 7.53 8.23 3.27
N ALA A 69 7.16 8.72 4.45
CA ALA A 69 5.77 9.11 4.72
C ALA A 69 5.35 10.29 3.83
N ASP A 70 6.23 11.27 3.65
CA ASP A 70 6.02 12.41 2.76
C ASP A 70 5.90 11.92 1.31
N TYR A 71 6.82 11.08 0.84
CA TYR A 71 6.81 10.52 -0.52
C TYR A 71 5.49 9.81 -0.85
N TYR A 72 5.04 8.90 0.01
CA TYR A 72 3.79 8.17 -0.24
C TYR A 72 2.56 9.08 -0.14
N SER A 73 2.56 10.06 0.75
CA SER A 73 1.51 11.07 0.80
C SER A 73 1.47 11.87 -0.51
N ASP A 74 2.60 12.40 -0.97
CA ASP A 74 2.68 13.25 -2.15
C ASP A 74 2.30 12.51 -3.44
N GLN A 75 2.90 11.33 -3.67
CA GLN A 75 2.65 10.56 -4.89
C GLN A 75 1.24 9.99 -4.96
N SER A 76 0.60 9.76 -3.82
CA SER A 76 -0.76 9.25 -3.75
C SER A 76 -1.82 10.36 -3.63
N TYR A 77 -1.43 11.64 -3.59
CA TYR A 77 -2.32 12.76 -3.27
C TYR A 77 -3.06 12.58 -1.95
N GLY A 78 -2.34 12.13 -0.91
CA GLY A 78 -2.85 11.90 0.44
C GLY A 78 -3.72 10.64 0.59
N LYS A 79 -3.78 9.77 -0.43
CA LYS A 79 -4.58 8.54 -0.38
C LYS A 79 -3.90 7.41 0.39
N VAL A 80 -2.59 7.44 0.55
CA VAL A 80 -1.79 6.47 1.31
C VAL A 80 -1.13 7.18 2.49
N SER A 81 -1.28 6.62 3.67
CA SER A 81 -0.63 7.09 4.89
C SER A 81 0.19 5.96 5.53
N LEU A 82 1.37 6.29 6.04
CA LEU A 82 2.21 5.37 6.82
C LEU A 82 1.98 5.52 8.33
N LEU A 83 0.80 5.97 8.75
CA LEU A 83 0.47 6.19 10.15
C LEU A 83 0.52 4.89 10.94
N GLY A 84 1.28 4.89 12.04
CA GLY A 84 1.51 3.69 12.83
C GLY A 84 2.59 2.76 12.28
N SER A 85 3.33 3.15 11.23
CA SER A 85 4.58 2.48 10.88
C SER A 85 5.59 2.59 12.01
N GLU A 86 6.37 1.52 12.21
CA GLU A 86 7.36 1.44 13.27
C GLU A 86 8.69 0.90 12.75
N VAL A 87 9.78 1.37 13.36
CA VAL A 87 11.12 0.81 13.16
C VAL A 87 11.61 0.23 14.47
N ARG A 88 12.00 -1.04 14.44
CA ARG A 88 12.57 -1.77 15.58
C ARG A 88 14.06 -2.06 15.34
N GLY A 89 14.79 -2.17 16.46
CA GLY A 89 16.24 -2.11 16.59
C GLY A 89 17.05 -3.10 15.75
N TRP A 90 18.35 -3.15 16.00
CA TRP A 90 19.27 -4.08 15.31
C TRP A 90 19.26 -5.45 15.99
N PHE A 91 18.45 -6.35 15.47
CA PHE A 91 18.40 -7.74 15.94
C PHE A 91 19.56 -8.55 15.35
N VAL A 92 19.98 -9.56 16.11
CA VAL A 92 21.06 -10.51 15.77
C VAL A 92 20.46 -11.91 15.62
#